data_AF-A0A971XKM1-F1
#
_entry.id   AF-A0A971XKM1-F1
#
_cell.length_a   1.000
_cell.length_b   1.000
_cell.length_c   1.000
_cell.angle_alpha   90.00
_cell.angle_beta   90.00
_cell.angle_gamma   90.00
#
_symmetry.space_group_name_H-M   'P 1'
#
loop_
_entity.id
_entity.type
_entity.pdbx_description
1 polymer ?
#
loop_
_entity_poly.entity_id
_entity_poly.type
_entity_poly.pdbx_seq_one_letter_code
_entity_poly.pdbx_strand_id
1 'polypeptide(L)'
;DKGLKVGDIITIVGKRAAYNSNPQVGGAVLESVIPVTAATVAEVLAKPDSNVDYYMVTGEITEIANAVYGNLYLKDGDSDIYLYGCYPGYGATGDARKNLLADKGIKVGDQLTVIATKSSYNGVAQLANGIYFSHVSTE
;
A
#
# COMPACT_ATOMS: atom_id res chain seq x y z
N ASP A 1 -20.47 -4.92 15.96
CA ASP A 1 -19.40 -4.19 15.26
C ASP A 1 -18.09 -4.94 15.49
N LYS A 2 -17.27 -5.14 14.45
CA LYS A 2 -15.98 -5.85 14.55
C LYS A 2 -14.79 -4.88 14.64
N GLY A 3 -15.04 -3.57 14.70
CA GLY A 3 -13.99 -2.55 14.82
C GLY A 3 -13.11 -2.40 13.58
N LEU A 4 -13.58 -2.90 12.43
CA LEU A 4 -12.87 -2.78 11.16
C LEU A 4 -12.88 -1.32 10.69
N LYS A 5 -11.76 -0.87 10.15
CA LYS A 5 -11.65 0.45 9.52
C LYS A 5 -11.08 0.36 8.11
N VAL A 6 -11.31 1.41 7.33
CA VAL A 6 -10.76 1.55 5.98
C VAL A 6 -9.23 1.38 6.04
N GLY A 7 -8.70 0.57 5.13
CA GLY A 7 -7.28 0.26 5.05
C GLY A 7 -6.87 -1.02 5.79
N ASP A 8 -7.67 -1.54 6.73
CA ASP A 8 -7.33 -2.82 7.37
C ASP A 8 -7.21 -3.96 6.35
N ILE A 9 -6.18 -4.79 6.51
CA ILE A 9 -6.01 -6.00 5.69
C ILE A 9 -6.78 -7.12 6.38
N ILE A 10 -7.72 -7.74 5.67
CA ILE A 10 -8.58 -8.79 6.22
C ILE A 10 -8.45 -10.09 5.44
N THR A 11 -8.59 -11.21 6.16
CA THR A 11 -8.84 -12.53 5.56
C THR A 11 -10.30 -12.90 5.81
N ILE A 12 -11.00 -13.31 4.75
CA ILE A 12 -12.39 -13.76 4.82
C ILE A 12 -12.51 -15.15 4.22
N VAL A 13 -13.42 -15.96 4.78
CA VAL A 13 -13.82 -17.25 4.23
C VAL A 13 -15.26 -17.15 3.76
N GLY A 14 -15.54 -17.59 2.53
CA GLY A 14 -16.91 -17.60 2.02
C GLY A 14 -17.02 -18.39 0.71
N LYS A 15 -18.23 -18.47 0.17
CA LYS A 15 -18.51 -19.20 -1.06
C LYS A 15 -18.38 -18.26 -2.25
N ARG A 16 -17.83 -18.74 -3.38
CA ARG A 16 -17.95 -18.03 -4.66
C ARG A 16 -19.44 -17.85 -4.98
N ALA A 17 -19.88 -16.62 -5.17
CA ALA A 17 -21.25 -16.27 -5.50
C ALA A 17 -21.28 -15.19 -6.59
N ALA A 18 -22.48 -14.89 -7.08
CA ALA A 18 -22.75 -13.75 -7.95
C ALA A 18 -24.13 -13.17 -7.64
N TYR A 19 -24.27 -11.85 -7.71
CA TYR A 19 -25.56 -11.15 -7.64
C TYR A 19 -25.67 -10.21 -8.84
N ASN A 20 -26.76 -10.31 -9.60
CA ASN A 20 -26.91 -9.60 -10.88
C ASN A 20 -25.69 -9.73 -11.79
N SER A 21 -25.15 -10.95 -11.92
CA SER A 21 -23.94 -11.28 -12.68
C SER A 21 -22.62 -10.67 -12.18
N ASN A 22 -22.63 -9.90 -11.08
CA ASN A 22 -21.42 -9.38 -10.47
C ASN A 22 -20.81 -10.41 -9.51
N PRO A 23 -19.55 -10.84 -9.71
CA PRO A 23 -18.86 -11.75 -8.80
C PRO A 23 -18.75 -11.17 -7.39
N GLN A 24 -18.96 -12.02 -6.37
CA GLN A 24 -18.85 -11.64 -4.97
C GLN A 24 -18.53 -12.87 -4.08
N VAL A 25 -18.16 -12.62 -2.82
CA VAL A 25 -18.01 -13.67 -1.80
C VAL A 25 -19.29 -13.76 -0.96
N GLY A 26 -20.05 -14.84 -1.15
CA GLY A 26 -21.32 -15.06 -0.46
C GLY A 26 -21.15 -15.68 0.92
N GLY A 27 -21.92 -15.18 1.89
CA GLY A 27 -21.91 -15.69 3.26
C GLY A 27 -20.54 -15.57 3.94
N ALA A 28 -19.78 -14.51 3.62
CA ALA A 28 -18.42 -14.33 4.10
C ALA A 28 -18.37 -14.21 5.63
N VAL A 29 -17.41 -14.90 6.24
CA VAL A 29 -17.01 -14.73 7.63
C VAL A 29 -15.61 -14.14 7.69
N LEU A 30 -15.40 -13.22 8.63
CA LEU A 30 -14.08 -12.67 8.92
C LEU A 30 -13.26 -13.72 9.66
N GLU A 31 -12.09 -14.07 9.12
CA GLU A 31 -11.14 -15.00 9.71
C GLU A 31 -10.05 -14.27 10.50
N SER A 32 -9.46 -13.23 9.90
CA SER A 32 -8.40 -12.46 10.55
C SER A 32 -8.38 -11.01 10.10
N VAL A 33 -7.74 -10.17 10.92
CA VAL A 33 -7.52 -8.74 10.67
C VAL A 33 -6.08 -8.40 11.00
N ILE A 34 -5.42 -7.69 10.10
CA ILE A 34 -4.17 -6.98 10.37
C ILE A 34 -4.54 -5.48 10.41
N PRO A 35 -4.53 -4.86 11.60
CA PRO A 35 -4.84 -3.45 11.73
C PRO A 35 -3.81 -2.60 10.98
N VAL A 36 -4.30 -1.60 10.25
CA VAL A 36 -3.44 -0.60 9.58
C VAL A 36 -3.58 0.75 10.27
N THR A 37 -2.47 1.45 10.49
CA THR A 37 -2.46 2.78 11.11
C THR A 37 -2.23 3.86 10.07
N ALA A 38 -3.17 4.80 9.91
CA ALA A 38 -2.90 6.00 9.09
C ALA A 38 -1.80 6.83 9.76
N ALA A 39 -0.80 7.26 8.98
CA ALA A 39 0.33 8.03 9.48
C ALA A 39 0.93 8.92 8.38
N THR A 40 1.46 10.07 8.78
CA THR A 40 2.31 10.92 7.94
C THR A 40 3.68 10.29 7.71
N VAL A 41 4.42 10.76 6.72
CA VAL A 41 5.80 10.29 6.49
C VAL A 41 6.68 10.57 7.73
N ALA A 42 6.55 11.74 8.34
CA ALA A 42 7.30 12.11 9.55
C ALA A 42 7.04 11.15 10.71
N GLU A 43 5.78 10.77 10.94
CA GLU A 43 5.42 9.82 12.00
C GLU A 43 6.00 8.43 11.75
N VAL A 44 5.98 7.96 10.50
CA VAL A 44 6.57 6.67 10.12
C VAL A 44 8.09 6.66 10.28
N LEU A 45 8.77 7.76 9.94
CA LEU A 45 10.22 7.90 10.13
C LEU A 45 10.64 7.79 11.61
N ALA A 46 9.75 8.14 12.54
CA ALA A 46 9.99 8.01 13.98
C ALA A 46 9.70 6.61 14.55
N LYS A 47 9.20 5.67 13.74
CA LYS A 47 8.88 4.29 14.18
C LYS A 47 10.08 3.36 13.99
N PRO A 48 10.20 2.33 14.85
CA PRO A 48 11.16 1.26 14.61
C PRO A 48 10.81 0.49 13.33
N ASP A 49 11.80 -0.20 12.78
CA ASP A 49 11.56 -1.13 11.69
C ASP A 49 10.64 -2.28 12.16
N SER A 50 9.71 -2.67 11.29
CA SER A 50 8.74 -3.73 11.57
C SER A 50 8.34 -4.45 10.28
N ASN A 51 8.04 -5.74 10.42
CA ASN A 51 7.47 -6.56 9.36
C ASN A 51 6.00 -6.94 9.61
N VAL A 52 5.41 -6.44 10.71
CA VAL A 52 4.02 -6.71 11.12
C VAL A 52 3.19 -5.45 11.32
N ASP A 53 3.82 -4.31 11.57
CA ASP A 53 3.12 -3.02 11.73
C ASP A 53 2.98 -2.33 10.39
N TYR A 54 1.73 -2.17 9.95
CA TYR A 54 1.39 -1.56 8.67
C TYR A 54 0.91 -0.13 8.86
N TYR A 55 1.41 0.75 8.00
CA TYR A 55 1.03 2.15 7.93
C TYR A 55 0.38 2.46 6.60
N MET A 56 -0.71 3.24 6.63
CA MET A 56 -1.30 3.85 5.45
C MET A 56 -0.75 5.26 5.31
N VAL A 57 0.03 5.49 4.27
CA VAL A 57 0.80 6.73 4.04
C VAL A 57 0.39 7.32 2.70
N THR A 58 0.18 8.63 2.66
CA THR A 58 -0.07 9.39 1.44
C THR A 58 1.07 10.36 1.22
N GLY A 59 1.56 10.47 -0.03
CA GLY A 59 2.55 11.47 -0.41
C GLY A 59 2.52 11.77 -1.90
N GLU A 60 3.12 12.88 -2.30
CA GLU A 60 3.36 13.24 -3.69
C GLU A 60 4.52 12.41 -4.23
N ILE A 61 4.37 11.82 -5.41
CA ILE A 61 5.47 11.11 -6.07
C ILE A 61 6.45 12.13 -6.63
N THR A 62 7.63 12.24 -6.05
CA THR A 62 8.66 13.18 -6.52
C THR A 62 9.62 12.57 -7.54
N GLU A 63 9.82 11.25 -7.47
CA GLU A 63 10.70 10.51 -8.38
C GLU A 63 10.27 9.04 -8.48
N ILE A 64 10.39 8.44 -9.67
CA ILE A 64 10.22 7.00 -9.91
C ILE A 64 11.59 6.38 -10.19
N ALA A 65 12.15 5.69 -9.20
CA ALA A 65 13.46 5.04 -9.29
C ALA A 65 13.43 3.70 -10.06
N ASN A 66 12.30 2.97 -9.99
CA ASN A 66 12.10 1.74 -10.75
C ASN A 66 10.62 1.53 -11.06
N ALA A 67 10.19 1.85 -12.28
CA ALA A 67 8.80 1.72 -12.70
C ALA A 67 8.30 0.27 -12.76
N VAL A 68 9.19 -0.70 -13.01
CA VAL A 68 8.81 -2.13 -13.11
C VAL A 68 8.34 -2.64 -11.76
N TYR A 69 8.99 -2.28 -10.66
CA TYR A 69 8.61 -2.73 -9.32
C TYR A 69 7.88 -1.66 -8.48
N GLY A 70 7.69 -0.47 -9.03
CA GLY A 70 7.04 0.63 -8.34
C GLY A 70 7.90 1.27 -7.24
N ASN A 71 9.22 1.26 -7.40
CA ASN A 71 10.10 1.96 -6.46
C ASN A 71 10.08 3.45 -6.77
N LEU A 72 9.83 4.27 -5.75
CA LEU A 72 9.60 5.70 -5.91
C LEU A 72 9.86 6.46 -4.60
N TYR A 73 9.88 7.78 -4.67
CA TYR A 73 9.95 8.66 -3.50
C TYR A 73 8.59 9.32 -3.26
N LEU A 74 8.15 9.31 -2.01
CA LEU A 74 6.95 9.98 -1.54
C LEU A 74 7.32 11.17 -0.67
N LYS A 75 6.74 12.33 -0.97
CA LYS A 75 6.86 13.54 -0.17
C LYS A 75 5.56 13.87 0.54
N ASP A 76 5.64 14.21 1.82
CA ASP A 76 4.54 14.64 2.68
C ASP A 76 5.02 15.81 3.54
N GLY A 77 4.58 17.03 3.19
CA GLY A 77 5.11 18.26 3.78
C GLY A 77 6.61 18.42 3.56
N ASP A 78 7.37 18.50 4.66
CA ASP A 78 8.83 18.63 4.66
C ASP A 78 9.57 17.28 4.78
N SER A 79 8.83 16.16 4.78
CA SER A 79 9.40 14.82 4.92
C SER A 79 9.27 14.03 3.63
N ASP A 80 10.32 13.27 3.32
CA ASP A 80 10.39 12.40 2.17
C ASP A 80 10.75 10.97 2.62
N ILE A 81 10.20 9.97 1.95
CA ILE A 81 10.54 8.56 2.19
C ILE A 81 10.57 7.77 0.90
N TYR A 82 11.56 6.88 0.79
CA TYR A 82 11.65 5.93 -0.31
C TYR A 82 10.67 4.78 -0.10
N LEU A 83 9.92 4.45 -1.14
CA LEU A 83 9.08 3.26 -1.22
C LEU A 83 9.79 2.17 -2.00
N TYR A 84 10.19 1.10 -1.30
CA TYR A 84 10.74 -0.10 -1.90
C TYR A 84 9.62 -1.05 -2.32
N GLY A 85 9.08 -0.76 -3.50
CA GLY A 85 8.06 -1.53 -4.18
C GLY A 85 6.64 -1.04 -3.92
N CYS A 86 5.85 -0.88 -4.98
CA CYS A 86 4.42 -0.57 -4.93
C CYS A 86 3.68 -1.63 -5.75
N TYR A 87 2.93 -2.50 -5.08
CA TYR A 87 2.37 -3.71 -5.68
C TYR A 87 0.83 -3.66 -5.75
N PRO A 88 0.20 -4.40 -6.70
CA PRO A 88 -1.25 -4.35 -6.90
C PRO A 88 -2.10 -4.82 -5.71
N GLY A 89 -1.53 -5.55 -4.74
CA GLY A 89 -2.29 -6.10 -3.62
C GLY A 89 -1.42 -6.82 -2.59
N TYR A 90 -2.02 -7.10 -1.43
CA TYR A 90 -1.41 -7.90 -0.37
C TYR A 90 -1.04 -9.29 -0.87
N GLY A 91 0.15 -9.78 -0.52
CA GLY A 91 0.61 -11.12 -0.90
C GLY A 91 1.11 -11.25 -2.35
N ALA A 92 1.24 -10.16 -3.10
CA ALA A 92 1.85 -10.20 -4.44
C ALA A 92 3.28 -10.77 -4.38
N THR A 93 3.59 -11.69 -5.29
CA THR A 93 4.90 -12.36 -5.44
C THR A 93 5.27 -12.50 -6.91
N GLY A 94 6.57 -12.72 -7.19
CA GLY A 94 7.06 -12.94 -8.55
C GLY A 94 6.68 -11.80 -9.51
N ASP A 95 6.21 -12.17 -10.70
CA ASP A 95 5.81 -11.22 -11.75
C ASP A 95 4.55 -10.43 -11.40
N ALA A 96 3.71 -10.90 -10.46
CA ALA A 96 2.53 -10.17 -10.01
C ALA A 96 2.87 -8.87 -9.24
N ARG A 97 4.16 -8.64 -8.93
CA ARG A 97 4.67 -7.38 -8.38
C ARG A 97 4.95 -6.32 -9.43
N LYS A 98 4.92 -6.67 -10.72
CA LYS A 98 5.43 -5.80 -11.78
C LYS A 98 4.36 -4.88 -12.34
N ASN A 99 4.82 -3.75 -12.89
CA ASN A 99 4.12 -2.85 -13.81
C ASN A 99 2.86 -2.16 -13.27
N LEU A 100 2.59 -2.21 -11.96
CA LEU A 100 1.44 -1.54 -11.36
C LEU A 100 1.33 -0.07 -11.80
N LEU A 101 2.45 0.68 -11.75
CA LEU A 101 2.42 2.11 -12.07
C LEU A 101 1.93 2.34 -13.51
N ALA A 102 2.41 1.53 -14.47
CA ALA A 102 1.98 1.61 -15.85
C ALA A 102 0.51 1.20 -16.01
N ASP A 103 0.08 0.12 -15.36
CA ASP A 103 -1.30 -0.40 -15.42
C ASP A 103 -2.31 0.60 -14.85
N LYS A 104 -1.87 1.47 -13.92
CA LYS A 104 -2.71 2.49 -13.27
C LYS A 104 -2.49 3.90 -13.82
N GLY A 105 -1.53 4.11 -14.71
CA GLY A 105 -1.18 5.44 -15.22
C GLY A 105 -0.54 6.37 -14.17
N ILE A 106 0.06 5.81 -13.12
CA ILE A 106 0.68 6.57 -12.04
C ILE A 106 1.98 7.21 -12.53
N LYS A 107 2.15 8.50 -12.27
CA LYS A 107 3.31 9.31 -12.70
C LYS A 107 3.83 10.22 -11.59
N VAL A 108 5.02 10.78 -11.80
CA VAL A 108 5.57 11.85 -10.95
C VAL A 108 4.57 13.01 -10.87
N GLY A 109 4.42 13.57 -9.68
CA GLY A 109 3.43 14.59 -9.33
C GLY A 109 2.15 14.00 -8.73
N ASP A 110 1.78 12.76 -9.05
CA ASP A 110 0.54 12.18 -8.51
C ASP A 110 0.62 12.04 -6.98
N GLN A 111 -0.53 12.21 -6.32
CA GLN A 111 -0.69 11.88 -4.90
C GLN A 111 -0.99 10.39 -4.76
N LEU A 112 -0.08 9.63 -4.16
CA LEU A 112 -0.19 8.19 -3.98
C LEU A 112 -0.40 7.83 -2.51
N THR A 113 -1.41 6.99 -2.24
CA THR A 113 -1.63 6.36 -0.95
C THR A 113 -1.25 4.88 -1.02
N VAL A 114 -0.37 4.45 -0.12
CA VAL A 114 0.06 3.04 0.01
C VAL A 114 -0.11 2.54 1.43
N ILE A 115 -0.25 1.22 1.57
CA ILE A 115 -0.15 0.51 2.84
C ILE A 115 1.17 -0.25 2.85
N ALA A 116 2.07 0.04 3.79
CA ALA A 116 3.41 -0.54 3.83
C ALA A 116 3.93 -0.69 5.26
N THR A 117 4.95 -1.51 5.46
CA THR A 117 5.68 -1.54 6.73
C THR A 117 6.91 -0.64 6.68
N LYS A 118 7.36 -0.17 7.84
CA LYS A 118 8.62 0.58 7.96
C LYS A 118 9.81 -0.38 7.98
N SER A 119 10.83 -0.12 7.17
CA SER A 119 12.13 -0.81 7.26
C SER A 119 13.29 0.17 7.07
N SER A 120 14.52 -0.32 7.22
CA SER A 120 15.72 0.44 6.87
C SER A 120 16.67 -0.43 6.06
N TYR A 121 17.26 0.15 5.01
CA TYR A 121 18.28 -0.50 4.18
C TYR A 121 19.58 0.30 4.30
N ASN A 122 20.66 -0.36 4.74
CA ASN A 122 21.96 0.29 5.03
C ASN A 122 21.83 1.52 5.94
N GLY A 123 20.94 1.46 6.93
CA GLY A 123 20.68 2.56 7.87
C GLY A 123 19.77 3.67 7.34
N VAL A 124 19.30 3.59 6.09
CA VAL A 124 18.38 4.56 5.49
C VAL A 124 16.95 4.05 5.59
N ALA A 125 16.07 4.86 6.17
CA ALA A 125 14.65 4.55 6.32
C ALA A 125 13.93 4.44 4.97
N GLN A 126 13.02 3.46 4.86
CA GLN A 126 12.17 3.25 3.69
C GLN A 126 10.84 2.57 4.08
N LEU A 127 9.81 2.73 3.25
CA LEU A 127 8.64 1.86 3.25
C LEU A 127 8.97 0.58 2.47
N ALA A 128 8.58 -0.58 2.99
CA ALA A 128 8.86 -1.87 2.35
C ALA A 128 7.58 -2.53 1.82
N ASN A 129 7.65 -3.06 0.59
CA ASN A 129 6.62 -3.88 -0.03
C ASN A 129 5.23 -3.22 0.02
N GLY A 130 5.14 -1.96 -0.43
CA GLY A 130 3.90 -1.22 -0.39
C GLY A 130 2.80 -1.86 -1.21
N ILE A 131 1.58 -1.73 -0.70
CA ILE A 131 0.34 -2.16 -1.31
C ILE A 131 -0.36 -0.92 -1.80
N TYR A 132 -0.67 -0.88 -3.08
CA TYR A 132 -1.44 0.21 -3.66
C TYR A 132 -2.82 0.31 -2.99
N PHE A 133 -3.16 1.50 -2.50
CA PHE A 133 -4.46 1.79 -1.94
C PHE A 133 -5.27 2.69 -2.88
N SER A 134 -4.74 3.87 -3.20
CA SER A 134 -5.36 4.82 -4.14
C SER A 134 -4.33 5.79 -4.69
N HIS A 135 -4.67 6.50 -5.77
CA HIS A 135 -3.94 7.70 -6.17
C HIS A 135 -4.90 8.75 -6.73
N VAL A 136 -4.45 10.00 -6.73
CA VAL A 136 -5.06 11.12 -7.44
C VAL A 136 -4.00 11.67 -8.38
N SER A 137 -4.31 11.69 -9.67
CA SER A 137 -3.37 12.24 -10.65
C SER A 137 -3.33 13.76 -10.59
N THR A 138 -2.14 14.33 -10.76
CA THR A 138 -2.02 15.74 -11.12
C THR A 138 -2.55 15.96 -12.53
N GLU A 139 -3.22 17.09 -12.73
CA GLU A 139 -3.64 17.60 -14.04
C GLU A 139 -2.44 17.90 -14.95
#